data_AF-A0A5D0UN86-F1
#
_entry.id   AF-A0A5D0UN86-F1
#
_cell.length_a   1.000
_cell.length_b   1.000
_cell.length_c   1.000
_cell.angle_alpha   90.00
_cell.angle_beta   90.00
_cell.angle_gamma   90.00
#
_symmetry.space_group_name_H-M   'P 1'
#
loop_
_entity.id
_entity.type
_entity.pdbx_description
1 polymer ?
#
loop_
_entity_poly.entity_id
_entity_poly.type
_entity_poly.pdbx_seq_one_letter_code
_entity_poly.pdbx_strand_id
1 'polypeptide(L)' 'MPRREPFPHRWRRPPQRSPNPVERGKPGSKIHVVCDRAGPLLAVTVTAANVHDSQLLLPMLDIVPAIRTPAGRRR' A
#
# COMPACT_ATOMS: atom_id res chain seq x y z
N MET A 1 -17.30 43.61 36.96
CA MET A 1 -17.33 42.34 36.18
C MET A 1 -17.01 42.65 34.73
N PRO A 2 -15.98 42.05 34.09
CA PRO A 2 -15.74 42.27 32.68
C PRO A 2 -16.61 41.33 31.82
N ARG A 3 -17.14 41.87 30.73
CA ARG A 3 -17.95 41.15 29.72
C ARG A 3 -17.15 40.02 29.09
N ARG A 4 -17.76 38.85 28.96
CA ARG A 4 -17.28 37.76 28.10
C ARG A 4 -17.52 38.16 26.64
N GLU A 5 -16.46 38.30 25.85
CA GLU A 5 -16.60 38.43 24.40
C GLU A 5 -17.15 37.13 23.80
N PRO A 6 -18.03 37.19 22.77
CA PRO A 6 -18.55 35.99 22.14
C PRO A 6 -17.49 35.35 21.25
N PHE A 7 -17.24 34.06 21.48
CA PHE A 7 -16.39 33.22 20.64
C PHE A 7 -16.79 33.33 19.15
N PRO A 8 -15.86 33.58 18.22
CA PRO A 8 -16.20 33.70 16.81
C PRO A 8 -16.66 32.34 16.25
N HIS A 9 -17.86 32.36 15.69
CA HIS A 9 -18.66 31.26 15.14
C HIS A 9 -18.17 30.78 13.75
N ARG A 10 -16.84 30.76 13.51
CA ARG A 10 -16.31 30.33 12.23
C ARG A 10 -15.12 29.40 12.42
N TRP A 11 -15.43 28.13 12.69
CA TRP A 11 -14.54 27.03 12.35
C TRP A 11 -14.38 26.99 10.83
N ARG A 12 -13.45 27.79 10.32
CA ARG A 12 -12.93 27.66 8.96
C ARG A 12 -12.44 26.22 8.87
N ARG A 13 -12.94 25.45 7.89
CA ARG A 13 -12.40 24.12 7.59
C ARG A 13 -10.87 24.21 7.61
N PRO A 14 -10.15 23.31 8.30
CA PRO A 14 -8.70 23.29 8.20
C PRO A 14 -8.34 23.25 6.71
N PRO A 15 -7.28 23.95 6.27
CA PRO A 15 -6.87 23.92 4.87
C PRO A 15 -6.85 22.45 4.44
N GLN A 16 -7.51 22.14 3.32
CA GLN A 16 -7.47 20.81 2.71
C GLN A 16 -6.04 20.30 2.86
N ARG A 17 -5.86 19.19 3.59
CA ARG A 17 -4.57 18.52 3.73
C ARG A 17 -3.88 18.63 2.38
N SER A 18 -2.67 19.21 2.36
CA SER A 18 -1.83 19.11 1.18
C SER A 18 -1.93 17.66 0.68
N PRO A 19 -2.08 17.43 -0.63
CA PRO A 19 -2.02 16.09 -1.18
C PRO A 19 -0.89 15.33 -0.50
N ASN A 20 -1.15 14.07 -0.14
CA ASN A 20 -0.19 13.19 0.52
C ASN A 20 1.21 13.48 -0.06
N PRO A 21 2.26 13.71 0.75
CA PRO A 21 3.59 14.12 0.26
C PRO A 21 4.20 13.22 -0.83
N VAL A 22 3.61 12.05 -1.06
CA VAL A 22 3.99 11.06 -2.08
C VAL A 22 3.29 11.25 -3.43
N GLU A 23 2.24 12.08 -3.52
CA GLU A 23 1.25 12.09 -4.63
C GLU A 23 1.30 13.35 -5.52
N ARG A 24 2.48 13.92 -5.83
CA ARG A 24 2.51 15.19 -6.59
C ARG A 24 3.52 15.34 -7.71
N GLY A 25 3.65 14.35 -8.60
CA GLY A 25 4.01 14.69 -9.99
C GLY A 25 5.01 13.80 -10.72
N LYS A 26 5.32 12.59 -10.26
CA LYS A 26 6.07 11.61 -11.04
C LYS A 26 5.40 10.24 -10.91
N PRO A 27 5.21 9.49 -12.02
CA PRO A 27 4.86 8.08 -11.93
C PRO A 27 5.95 7.35 -11.14
N GLY A 28 5.65 7.02 -9.88
CA GLY A 28 6.47 6.11 -9.10
C GLY A 28 6.12 4.68 -9.46
N SER A 29 7.06 3.77 -9.27
CA SER A 29 6.83 2.33 -9.37
C SER A 29 7.28 1.63 -8.10
N LYS A 30 6.67 0.50 -7.80
CA LYS A 30 7.11 -0.42 -6.74
C LYS A 30 7.25 -1.83 -7.28
N ILE A 31 8.18 -2.56 -6.70
CA ILE A 31 8.49 -3.95 -7.02
C ILE A 31 7.88 -4.83 -5.92
N HIS A 32 7.02 -5.76 -6.33
CA HIS A 32 6.47 -6.79 -5.46
C HIS A 32 7.23 -8.07 -5.71
N VAL A 33 7.69 -8.70 -4.65
CA VAL A 33 8.56 -9.86 -4.71
C VAL A 33 8.03 -10.92 -3.76
N VAL A 34 7.88 -12.15 -4.26
CA VAL A 34 7.67 -13.34 -3.45
C VAL A 34 8.95 -14.17 -3.47
N CYS A 35 9.45 -14.54 -2.31
CA CYS A 35 10.65 -15.37 -2.16
C CYS A 35 10.32 -16.64 -1.39
N ASP A 36 11.04 -17.73 -1.69
CA ASP A 36 11.10 -18.89 -0.81
C ASP A 36 11.98 -18.60 0.41
N ARG A 37 11.79 -19.37 1.48
CA ARG A 37 12.57 -19.28 2.71
C ARG A 37 14.08 -19.44 2.48
N ALA A 38 14.48 -20.22 1.47
CA ALA A 38 15.89 -20.41 1.13
C ALA A 38 16.53 -19.22 0.40
N GLY A 39 15.74 -18.21 0.01
CA GLY A 39 16.21 -17.02 -0.71
C GLY A 39 15.89 -16.92 -2.21
N PRO A 40 15.57 -18.00 -2.96
CA PRO A 40 15.17 -17.86 -4.36
C PRO A 40 13.88 -17.03 -4.54
N LEU A 41 13.83 -16.23 -5.61
CA LEU A 41 12.62 -15.52 -6.02
C LEU A 41 11.63 -16.51 -6.67
N LEU A 42 10.37 -16.44 -6.26
CA LEU A 42 9.27 -17.22 -6.82
C LEU A 42 8.45 -16.41 -7.83
N ALA A 43 8.30 -15.12 -7.57
CA ALA A 43 7.54 -14.21 -8.43
C ALA A 43 8.00 -12.76 -8.25
N VAL A 44 7.97 -11.98 -9.34
CA VAL A 44 8.28 -10.55 -9.35
C VAL A 44 7.25 -9.82 -10.19
N THR A 45 6.74 -8.70 -9.70
CA THR A 45 5.80 -7.84 -10.44
C THR A 45 6.09 -6.38 -10.17
N VAL A 46 6.05 -5.55 -11.20
CA VAL A 46 6.26 -4.10 -11.08
C VAL A 46 4.92 -3.40 -11.33
N THR A 47 4.55 -2.49 -10.44
CA THR A 47 3.30 -1.74 -10.52
C THR A 47 3.52 -0.28 -10.21
N ALA A 48 2.54 0.58 -10.50
CA ALA A 48 2.58 1.97 -10.07
C ALA A 48 2.65 2.04 -8.54
N ALA A 49 3.34 3.06 -8.02
CA ALA A 49 3.58 3.23 -6.59
C ALA A 49 2.29 3.40 -5.77
N ASN A 50 1.19 3.82 -6.40
CA ASN A 50 -0.12 4.04 -5.78
C ASN A 50 -1.04 2.80 -5.77
N VAL A 51 -0.66 1.69 -6.44
CA VAL A 51 -1.41 0.43 -6.34
C VAL A 51 -1.27 -0.08 -4.91
N HIS A 52 -2.33 -0.56 -4.26
CA HIS A 52 -2.21 -1.05 -2.89
C HIS A 52 -1.77 -2.52 -2.85
N ASP A 53 -0.91 -2.90 -1.91
CA ASP A 53 -0.31 -4.25 -1.84
C ASP A 53 -1.36 -5.36 -1.67
N SER A 54 -2.47 -5.08 -0.98
CA SER A 54 -3.53 -6.09 -0.83
C SER A 54 -4.22 -6.43 -2.16
N GLN A 55 -4.22 -5.52 -3.13
CA GLN A 55 -4.76 -5.79 -4.47
C GLN A 55 -3.87 -6.75 -5.26
N LEU A 56 -2.59 -6.87 -4.88
CA LEU A 56 -1.61 -7.67 -5.59
C LEU A 56 -1.33 -9.01 -4.91
N LEU A 57 -1.89 -9.27 -3.73
CA LEU A 57 -1.71 -10.54 -3.05
C LEU A 57 -2.20 -11.73 -3.90
N LEU A 58 -3.45 -11.73 -4.34
CA LEU A 58 -4.00 -12.83 -5.14
C LEU A 58 -3.31 -12.94 -6.51
N PRO A 59 -3.17 -11.85 -7.31
CA PRO A 59 -2.45 -11.91 -8.57
C PRO A 59 -1.00 -12.40 -8.43
N MET A 60 -0.32 -12.07 -7.33
CA MET A 60 1.03 -12.58 -7.09
C MET A 60 1.05 -14.08 -6.76
N LEU A 61 0.04 -14.60 -6.05
CA LEU A 61 -0.04 -16.03 -5.77
C LEU A 61 -0.32 -16.85 -7.04
N ASP A 62 -1.11 -16.31 -7.97
CA ASP A 62 -1.44 -16.99 -9.23
C ASP A 62 -0.20 -17.17 -10.15
N ILE A 63 0.79 -16.29 -10.04
CA ILE A 63 2.04 -16.37 -10.81
C ILE A 63 3.14 -17.19 -10.12
N VAL A 64 2.97 -17.55 -8.84
CA VAL A 64 3.93 -18.41 -8.14
C VAL A 64 3.88 -19.81 -8.77
N PRO A 65 5.02 -20.36 -9.22
CA PRO A 65 5.04 -21.69 -9.79
C PRO A 65 4.67 -22.75 -8.76
N ALA A 66 4.15 -23.90 -9.22
CA ALA A 66 3.85 -25.01 -8.34
C ALA A 66 5.11 -25.52 -7.62
N ILE A 67 5.17 -25.37 -6.29
CA ILE A 67 6.28 -25.80 -5.46
C ILE A 67 6.02 -27.23 -4.97
N ARG A 68 6.94 -28.16 -5.26
CA ARG A 68 6.88 -29.53 -4.74
C ARG A 68 7.28 -29.54 -3.27
N THR A 69 6.35 -29.92 -2.40
CA THR A 69 6.64 -30.20 -0.99
C THR A 69 7.12 -31.65 -0.82
N PRO A 70 8.08 -31.94 0.08
CA PRO A 70 8.55 -33.32 0.32
C PRO A 70 7.44 -34.32 0.67
N ALA A 71 6.36 -33.85 1.31
CA ALA A 71 5.22 -34.68 1.70
C ALA A 71 4.12 -34.76 0.61
N GLY A 72 4.34 -34.19 -0.58
CA GLY A 72 3.28 -33.95 -1.56
C GLY A 72 2.28 -32.89 -1.08
N ARG A 73 1.21 -32.65 -1.85
CA ARG A 73 0.14 -31.72 -1.48
C ARG A 73 -0.49 -32.19 -0.17
N ARG A 74 -0.25 -31.46 0.90
CA ARG A 74 -0.88 -31.70 2.21
C ARG A 74 -2.39 -31.54 1.99
N ARG A 75 -3.14 -32.62 2.19
CA ARG A 75 -4.61 -32.63 2.11
C ARG A 75 -5.20 -32.03 3.37
#